data_AF-A0A3C0UAL1-F1
#
_entry.id   AF-A0A3C0UAL1-F1
#
_cell.length_a   1.000
_cell.length_b   1.000
_cell.length_c   1.000
_cell.angle_alpha   90.00
_cell.angle_beta   90.00
_cell.angle_gamma   90.00
#
_symmetry.space_group_name_H-M   'P 1'
#
loop_
_entity.id
_entity.type
_entity.pdbx_description
1 polymer ?
#
loop_
_entity_poly.entity_id
_entity_poly.type
_entity_poly.pdbx_seq_one_letter_code
_entity_poly.pdbx_strand_id
1 'polypeptide(L)'
;RPVLAGHRGLPSAELFTRLGEMRKGDLFWIDVLDRKLTYKVVDISVIEPEDLDELKADPDRDLVTLLTCTPYGKNTHRLLVTGERTAYVPEDSAKAGKATMIPDSMDWWVRAGLLAGGVTLFASLGALAWWKRRKARDMRVRQGFA
;
A
#
# COMPACT_ATOMS: atom_id res chain seq x y z
N ARG A 1 2.51 -26.11 18.03
CA ARG A 1 2.43 -25.06 16.99
C ARG A 1 1.13 -25.19 16.19
N PRO A 2 0.18 -24.25 16.33
CA PRO A 2 -1.01 -24.17 15.49
C PRO A 2 -0.67 -23.76 14.03
N VAL A 3 -1.50 -24.19 13.09
CA VAL A 3 -1.41 -23.82 11.67
C VAL A 3 -2.76 -23.28 11.23
N LEU A 4 -2.77 -22.08 10.64
CA LEU A 4 -3.97 -21.46 10.06
C LEU A 4 -3.82 -21.47 8.54
N ALA A 5 -4.72 -22.16 7.86
CA ALA A 5 -4.72 -22.26 6.41
C ALA A 5 -5.74 -21.29 5.78
N GLY A 6 -5.38 -20.68 4.66
CA GLY A 6 -6.26 -19.82 3.88
C GLY A 6 -6.00 -19.95 2.38
N HIS A 7 -7.05 -19.86 1.57
CA HIS A 7 -6.89 -19.87 0.11
C HIS A 7 -6.13 -18.64 -0.40
N ARG A 8 -5.57 -18.77 -1.59
CA ARG A 8 -4.90 -17.70 -2.33
C ARG A 8 -5.51 -17.57 -3.72
N GLY A 9 -6.03 -16.37 -4.01
CA GLY A 9 -6.60 -16.03 -5.32
C GLY A 9 -8.02 -16.53 -5.55
N LEU A 10 -8.92 -16.48 -4.54
CA LEU A 10 -10.34 -16.70 -4.80
C LEU A 10 -10.96 -15.46 -5.49
N PRO A 11 -11.85 -15.64 -6.49
CA PRO A 11 -12.54 -14.50 -7.12
C PRO A 11 -13.44 -13.71 -6.16
N SER A 12 -13.95 -14.38 -5.12
CA SER A 12 -14.96 -13.85 -4.21
C SER A 12 -14.41 -13.23 -2.92
N ALA A 13 -13.14 -13.47 -2.57
CA ALA A 13 -12.53 -12.98 -1.34
C ALA A 13 -10.99 -12.98 -1.41
N GLU A 14 -10.36 -12.03 -0.73
CA GLU A 14 -8.90 -11.89 -0.75
C GLU A 14 -8.17 -12.97 0.06
N LEU A 15 -8.66 -13.32 1.26
CA LEU A 15 -8.07 -14.32 2.14
C LEU A 15 -6.54 -14.14 2.28
N PHE A 16 -5.74 -15.18 2.03
CA PHE A 16 -4.27 -15.13 2.12
C PHE A 16 -3.59 -14.78 0.81
N THR A 17 -4.30 -14.11 -0.11
CA THR A 17 -3.74 -13.71 -1.41
C THR A 17 -2.43 -12.93 -1.29
N ARG A 18 -2.37 -12.00 -0.33
CA ARG A 18 -1.23 -11.12 -0.06
C ARG A 18 -0.27 -11.64 1.02
N LEU A 19 -0.44 -12.88 1.49
CA LEU A 19 0.42 -13.43 2.54
C LEU A 19 1.92 -13.42 2.14
N GLY A 20 2.21 -13.59 0.86
CA GLY A 20 3.58 -13.53 0.32
C GLY A 20 4.24 -12.14 0.33
N GLU A 21 3.54 -11.09 0.76
CA GLU A 21 4.11 -9.74 0.92
C GLU A 21 4.75 -9.54 2.31
N MET A 22 4.47 -10.44 3.26
CA MET A 22 5.04 -10.38 4.60
C MET A 22 6.55 -10.64 4.59
N ARG A 23 7.24 -10.06 5.57
CA ARG A 23 8.69 -10.16 5.75
C ARG A 23 9.02 -10.59 7.17
N LYS A 24 10.21 -11.15 7.37
CA LYS A 24 10.74 -11.38 8.72
C LYS A 24 10.74 -10.07 9.50
N GLY A 25 10.24 -10.10 10.73
CA GLY A 25 10.04 -8.93 11.58
C GLY A 25 8.65 -8.30 11.51
N ASP A 26 7.85 -8.58 10.46
CA ASP A 26 6.46 -8.13 10.42
C ASP A 26 5.64 -8.72 11.57
N LEU A 27 4.62 -7.99 12.01
CA LEU A 27 3.70 -8.43 13.06
C LEU A 27 2.37 -8.89 12.46
N PHE A 28 1.79 -9.93 13.05
CA PHE A 28 0.38 -10.28 12.89
C PHE A 28 -0.23 -10.63 14.24
N TRP A 29 -1.56 -10.63 14.32
CA TRP A 29 -2.26 -11.00 15.55
C TRP A 29 -3.40 -11.95 15.27
N ILE A 30 -3.74 -12.73 16.30
CA ILE A 30 -4.90 -13.60 16.32
C ILE A 30 -5.81 -13.12 17.45
N ASP A 31 -7.02 -12.72 17.07
CA ASP A 31 -8.10 -12.46 18.00
C ASP A 31 -8.86 -13.77 18.25
N VAL A 32 -8.82 -14.25 19.50
CA VAL A 32 -9.45 -15.51 19.92
C VAL A 32 -10.08 -15.33 21.30
N LEU A 33 -11.40 -15.50 21.37
CA LEU A 33 -12.20 -15.10 22.54
C LEU A 33 -11.88 -13.62 22.90
N ASP A 34 -11.70 -13.31 24.17
CA ASP A 34 -11.35 -11.96 24.66
C ASP A 34 -9.84 -11.71 24.68
N ARG A 35 -9.06 -12.38 23.81
CA ARG A 35 -7.59 -12.26 23.77
C ARG A 35 -7.09 -11.91 22.38
N LYS A 36 -6.16 -10.95 22.32
CA LYS A 36 -5.35 -10.63 21.14
C LYS A 36 -3.93 -11.15 21.33
N LEU A 37 -3.52 -12.11 20.52
CA LEU A 37 -2.21 -12.76 20.58
C LEU A 37 -1.33 -12.23 19.45
N THR A 38 -0.26 -11.49 19.77
CA THR A 38 0.66 -10.90 18.77
C THR A 38 1.84 -11.82 18.49
N TYR A 39 2.17 -11.98 17.22
CA TYR A 39 3.29 -12.77 16.72
C TYR A 39 4.17 -11.94 15.80
N LYS A 40 5.48 -12.15 15.88
CA LYS A 40 6.47 -11.58 14.97
C LYS A 40 6.96 -12.64 14.01
N VAL A 41 6.92 -12.37 12.70
CA VAL A 41 7.41 -13.30 11.67
C VAL A 41 8.89 -13.55 11.89
N VAL A 42 9.25 -14.81 12.16
CA VAL A 42 10.62 -15.28 12.36
C VAL A 42 11.09 -16.12 11.18
N ASP A 43 10.16 -16.72 10.45
CA ASP A 43 10.49 -17.56 9.31
C ASP A 43 9.45 -17.52 8.19
N ILE A 44 9.95 -17.68 6.95
CA ILE A 44 9.14 -17.75 5.73
C ILE A 44 9.79 -18.79 4.83
N SER A 45 9.04 -19.82 4.46
CA SER A 45 9.52 -20.95 3.66
C SER A 45 8.52 -21.36 2.59
N VAL A 46 9.03 -22.04 1.57
CA VAL A 46 8.23 -22.65 0.50
C VAL A 46 8.57 -24.13 0.45
N ILE A 47 7.55 -24.96 0.63
CA ILE A 47 7.66 -26.41 0.73
C ILE A 47 6.82 -27.10 -0.35
N GLU A 48 7.14 -28.37 -0.61
CA GLU A 48 6.25 -29.25 -1.36
C GLU A 48 4.98 -29.57 -0.54
N PRO A 49 3.84 -29.85 -1.17
CA PRO A 49 2.60 -30.16 -0.46
C PRO A 49 2.71 -31.34 0.52
N GLU A 50 3.58 -32.31 0.24
CA GLU A 50 3.79 -33.52 1.04
C GLU A 50 4.83 -33.33 2.16
N ASP A 51 5.60 -32.24 2.14
CA ASP A 51 6.64 -31.98 3.13
C ASP A 51 6.06 -31.30 4.37
N LEU A 52 5.77 -32.10 5.40
CA LEU A 52 5.16 -31.63 6.65
C LEU A 52 6.18 -31.50 7.79
N ASP A 53 7.46 -31.77 7.53
CA ASP A 53 8.49 -31.76 8.57
C ASP A 53 8.65 -30.37 9.17
N GLU A 54 8.53 -29.35 8.32
CA GLU A 54 8.54 -27.95 8.73
C GLU A 54 7.35 -27.52 9.59
N LEU A 55 6.33 -28.37 9.82
CA LEU A 55 5.14 -28.06 10.64
C LEU A 55 5.12 -28.74 12.02
N LYS A 56 6.13 -29.56 12.34
CA LYS A 56 6.25 -30.25 13.65
C LYS A 56 6.20 -29.30 14.85
N ALA A 57 5.65 -29.74 15.98
CA ALA A 57 5.63 -28.90 17.17
C ALA A 57 7.06 -28.67 17.70
N ASP A 58 7.36 -27.43 18.08
CA ASP A 58 8.54 -27.08 18.87
C ASP A 58 8.07 -26.87 20.32
N PRO A 59 8.53 -27.69 21.29
CA PRO A 59 8.05 -27.61 22.67
C PRO A 59 8.53 -26.37 23.43
N ASP A 60 9.62 -25.73 22.96
CA ASP A 60 10.25 -24.62 23.66
C ASP A 60 9.80 -23.25 23.14
N ARG A 61 8.98 -23.23 22.07
CA ARG A 61 8.59 -21.99 21.37
C ARG A 61 7.08 -21.92 21.14
N ASP A 62 6.51 -20.75 21.42
CA ASP A 62 5.11 -20.45 21.07
C ASP A 62 5.05 -19.91 19.63
N LEU A 63 4.81 -20.83 18.70
CA LEU A 63 4.81 -20.58 17.27
C LEU A 63 3.42 -20.75 16.65
N VAL A 64 3.11 -19.90 15.68
CA VAL A 64 1.97 -20.04 14.78
C VAL A 64 2.44 -19.92 13.33
N THR A 65 1.94 -20.79 12.45
CA THR A 65 2.21 -20.71 11.02
C THR A 65 0.94 -20.37 10.23
N LEU A 66 1.01 -19.34 9.39
CA LEU A 66 0.02 -19.03 8.37
C LEU A 66 0.41 -19.77 7.08
N LEU A 67 -0.52 -20.53 6.50
CA LEU A 67 -0.27 -21.40 5.36
C LEU A 67 -1.17 -21.04 4.18
N THR A 68 -0.58 -20.95 2.98
CA THR A 68 -1.35 -20.83 1.74
C THR A 68 -0.67 -21.53 0.56
N CYS A 69 -1.34 -21.62 -0.59
CA CYS A 69 -0.77 -22.15 -1.81
C CYS A 69 0.18 -21.14 -2.49
N THR A 70 1.18 -21.62 -3.22
CA THR A 70 2.11 -20.78 -3.98
C THR A 70 2.67 -21.58 -5.16
N PRO A 71 3.20 -20.96 -6.23
CA PRO A 71 3.02 -19.57 -6.66
C PRO A 71 1.56 -19.23 -6.97
N TYR A 72 1.22 -17.94 -6.95
CA TYR A 72 -0.14 -17.44 -7.21
C TYR A 72 -0.69 -17.98 -8.55
N GLY A 73 -1.90 -18.55 -8.53
CA GLY A 73 -2.55 -19.12 -9.70
C GLY A 73 -2.00 -20.49 -10.18
N LYS A 74 -0.87 -20.94 -9.65
CA LYS A 74 -0.29 -22.27 -9.94
C LYS A 74 -0.53 -23.27 -8.81
N ASN A 75 -0.40 -22.81 -7.56
CA ASN A 75 -0.72 -23.57 -6.35
C ASN A 75 0.02 -24.92 -6.19
N THR A 76 1.19 -25.07 -6.81
CA THR A 76 1.97 -26.32 -6.78
C THR A 76 2.69 -26.57 -5.46
N HIS A 77 3.02 -25.51 -4.71
CA HIS A 77 3.75 -25.55 -3.45
C HIS A 77 2.91 -24.92 -2.32
N ARG A 78 3.44 -24.92 -1.09
CA ARG A 78 2.87 -24.21 0.06
C ARG A 78 3.82 -23.13 0.55
N LEU A 79 3.28 -21.95 0.80
CA LEU A 79 3.96 -20.85 1.48
C LEU A 79 3.63 -20.95 2.96
N LEU A 80 4.66 -21.02 3.79
CA LEU A 80 4.56 -20.95 5.24
C LEU A 80 5.10 -19.62 5.72
N VAL A 81 4.33 -18.90 6.54
CA VAL A 81 4.77 -17.70 7.26
C VAL A 81 4.63 -17.99 8.74
N THR A 82 5.76 -18.22 9.41
CA THR A 82 5.81 -18.61 10.82
C THR A 82 6.15 -17.43 11.70
N GLY A 83 5.27 -17.13 12.65
CA GLY A 83 5.46 -16.15 13.69
C GLY A 83 5.73 -16.78 15.05
N GLU A 84 6.54 -16.09 15.84
CA GLU A 84 6.80 -16.42 17.24
C GLU A 84 6.12 -15.40 18.14
N ARG A 85 5.56 -15.88 19.25
CA ARG A 85 4.82 -15.07 20.20
C ARG A 85 5.69 -13.92 20.72
N THR A 86 5.11 -12.73 20.79
CA THR A 86 5.75 -11.57 21.38
C THR A 86 4.82 -10.87 22.37
N ALA A 87 5.37 -9.94 23.15
CA ALA A 87 4.58 -9.07 24.00
C ALA A 87 3.55 -8.30 23.15
N TYR A 88 2.41 -7.96 23.74
CA TYR A 88 1.38 -7.21 23.02
C TYR A 88 1.95 -5.89 22.50
N VAL A 89 1.85 -5.69 21.18
CA VAL A 89 2.20 -4.43 20.52
C VAL A 89 0.89 -3.80 20.05
N PRO A 90 0.53 -2.58 20.52
CA PRO A 90 -0.64 -1.86 20.03
C PRO A 90 -0.60 -1.69 18.50
N GLU A 91 -1.75 -1.78 17.83
CA GLU A 91 -1.82 -1.74 16.36
C GLU A 91 -1.21 -0.46 15.76
N ASP A 92 -1.34 0.66 16.45
CA ASP A 92 -0.82 1.96 16.01
C ASP A 92 0.71 1.96 15.93
N SER A 93 1.37 1.26 16.87
CA SER A 93 2.83 1.07 16.86
C SER A 93 3.31 0.18 15.72
N ALA A 94 2.50 -0.77 15.24
CA ALA A 94 2.88 -1.63 14.12
C ALA A 94 2.81 -0.91 12.75
N LYS A 95 1.94 0.09 12.61
CA LYS A 95 1.81 0.92 11.40
C LYS A 95 2.85 2.04 11.32
N ALA A 96 3.41 2.47 12.46
CA ALA A 96 4.40 3.54 12.53
C ALA A 96 5.67 3.27 11.69
N GLY A 97 6.01 2.01 11.44
CA GLY A 97 7.13 1.65 10.54
C GLY A 97 6.88 1.86 9.04
N LYS A 98 5.62 2.11 8.63
CA LYS A 98 5.21 2.35 7.24
C LYS A 98 4.64 3.76 7.01
N ALA A 99 4.85 4.68 7.95
CA ALA A 99 4.63 6.11 7.67
C ALA A 99 5.70 6.53 6.66
N THR A 100 5.30 6.71 5.41
CA THR A 100 6.12 7.32 4.37
C THR A 100 6.63 8.65 4.91
N MET A 101 7.91 8.69 5.25
CA MET A 101 8.62 9.94 5.53
C MET A 101 8.68 10.70 4.19
N ILE A 102 7.63 11.45 3.86
CA ILE A 102 7.76 12.52 2.88
C ILE A 102 8.54 13.60 3.61
N PRO A 103 9.80 13.88 3.24
CA PRO A 103 10.55 14.92 3.92
C PRO A 103 9.87 16.26 3.62
N ASP A 104 9.56 17.04 4.66
CA ASP A 104 8.99 18.41 4.59
C ASP A 104 9.75 19.34 3.63
N SER A 105 10.96 18.97 3.19
CA SER A 105 11.80 19.74 2.26
C SER A 105 11.25 19.84 0.83
N MET A 106 10.24 19.05 0.45
CA MET A 106 9.74 19.00 -0.94
C MET A 106 8.55 19.94 -1.23
N ASP A 107 7.85 20.43 -0.21
CA ASP A 107 6.57 21.14 -0.36
C ASP A 107 6.67 22.52 -1.03
N TRP A 108 7.80 23.22 -0.87
CA TRP A 108 7.89 24.62 -1.28
C TRP A 108 7.99 24.80 -2.80
N TRP A 109 8.68 23.91 -3.51
CA TRP A 109 8.78 23.96 -4.98
C TRP A 109 7.44 23.64 -5.65
N VAL A 110 6.64 22.75 -5.07
CA VAL A 110 5.29 22.42 -5.58
C VAL A 110 4.35 23.61 -5.44
N ARG A 111 4.35 24.27 -4.27
CA ARG A 111 3.56 25.49 -4.03
C ARG A 111 4.02 26.65 -4.94
N ALA A 112 5.34 26.81 -5.12
CA ALA A 112 5.89 27.79 -6.04
C ALA A 112 5.50 27.51 -7.50
N GLY A 113 5.52 26.24 -7.93
CA GLY A 113 5.10 25.81 -9.26
C GLY A 113 3.63 26.10 -9.54
N LEU A 114 2.73 25.83 -8.58
CA LEU A 114 1.30 26.13 -8.72
C LEU A 114 1.01 27.64 -8.83
N LEU A 115 1.72 28.46 -8.04
CA LEU A 115 1.58 29.92 -8.11
C LEU A 115 2.09 30.47 -9.46
N ALA A 116 3.26 30.01 -9.92
CA ALA A 116 3.82 30.42 -11.20
C ALA A 116 2.91 29.99 -12.38
N GLY A 117 2.38 28.77 -12.35
CA GLY A 117 1.41 28.27 -13.32
C GLY A 117 0.11 29.09 -13.34
N GLY A 118 -0.41 29.44 -12.16
CA GLY A 118 -1.61 30.28 -12.05
C GLY A 118 -1.41 31.68 -12.65
N VAL A 119 -0.28 32.34 -12.37
CA VAL A 119 0.03 33.69 -12.88
C VAL A 119 0.18 33.70 -14.40
N THR A 120 0.86 32.70 -14.96
CA THR A 120 1.04 32.57 -16.43
C THR A 120 -0.28 32.32 -17.15
N LEU A 121 -1.17 31.49 -16.59
CA LEU A 121 -2.50 31.27 -17.12
C LEU A 121 -3.36 32.55 -17.07
N PHE A 122 -3.31 33.29 -15.96
CA PHE A 122 -4.05 34.55 -15.84
C PHE A 122 -3.58 35.63 -16.83
N ALA A 123 -2.26 35.79 -16.98
CA ALA A 123 -1.69 36.77 -17.90
C ALA A 123 -2.02 36.45 -19.37
N SER A 124 -1.96 35.16 -19.75
CA SER A 124 -2.29 34.73 -21.11
C SER A 124 -3.78 34.93 -21.44
N LEU A 125 -4.69 34.61 -20.50
CA LEU A 125 -6.12 34.89 -20.65
C LEU A 125 -6.41 36.40 -20.74
N GLY A 126 -5.73 37.21 -19.93
CA GLY A 126 -5.83 38.67 -19.98
C GLY A 126 -5.37 39.27 -21.30
N ALA A 127 -4.22 38.81 -21.81
CA ALA A 127 -3.69 39.23 -23.11
C ALA A 127 -4.61 38.82 -24.27
N LEU A 128 -5.16 37.60 -24.23
CA LEU A 128 -6.10 37.12 -25.24
C LEU A 128 -7.40 37.94 -25.25
N ALA A 129 -7.93 38.26 -24.07
CA ALA A 129 -9.12 39.09 -23.92
C ALA A 129 -8.86 40.53 -24.42
N TRP A 130 -7.71 41.11 -24.10
CA TRP A 130 -7.30 42.42 -24.59
C TRP A 130 -7.16 42.46 -26.11
N TRP A 131 -6.50 41.44 -26.70
CA TRP A 131 -6.35 41.32 -28.15
C TRP A 131 -7.69 41.22 -28.88
N LYS A 132 -8.62 40.40 -28.37
CA LYS A 132 -9.99 40.31 -28.91
C LYS A 132 -10.73 41.65 -28.83
N ARG A 133 -10.64 42.38 -27.71
CA ARG A 133 -11.26 43.70 -27.54
C ARG A 133 -10.68 44.73 -28.51
N ARG A 134 -9.36 44.75 -28.71
CA ARG A 134 -8.70 45.65 -29.65
C ARG A 134 -9.13 45.38 -31.09
N LYS A 135 -9.13 44.12 -31.52
CA LYS A 135 -9.57 43.72 -32.87
C LYS A 135 -11.05 44.06 -33.13
N ALA A 136 -11.92 43.88 -32.14
CA ALA A 136 -13.34 44.27 -32.24
C ALA A 136 -13.57 45.79 -32.29
N ARG A 137 -12.65 46.59 -31.72
CA ARG A 137 -12.67 48.06 -31.82
C ARG A 137 -12.20 48.54 -33.18
N ASP A 138 -11.10 47.99 -33.69
CA ASP A 138 -10.56 48.33 -35.02
C ASP A 138 -11.55 47.96 -36.15
N MET A 139 -12.28 46.84 -36.01
CA MET A 139 -13.33 46.45 -36.96
C MET A 139 -14.53 47.41 -36.96
N ARG A 140 -14.94 47.92 -35.79
CA ARG A 140 -16.02 48.92 -35.68
C ARG A 140 -15.63 50.27 -36.28
N VAL A 141 -14.38 50.70 -36.10
CA VAL A 141 -13.86 51.93 -36.72
C VAL A 141 -13.84 51.82 -38.26
N ARG A 142 -13.52 50.64 -38.80
CA ARG A 142 -13.55 50.38 -40.25
C ARG A 142 -14.96 50.31 -40.86
N GLN A 143 -15.96 49.87 -40.09
CA GLN A 143 -17.36 49.80 -40.56
C GLN A 143 -18.15 51.11 -40.39
N GLY A 144 -17.64 52.07 -39.62
CA GLY A 144 -18.22 53.42 -39.50
C GLY A 144 -17.73 54.43 -40.55
N PHE A 145 -17.00 53.96 -41.57
CA PHE A 145 -16.45 54.75 -42.69
C PHE A 145 -17.00 54.26 -44.04
N ALA A 146 -18.24 53.78 -44.06
CA ALA A 146 -19.02 53.51 -45.27
C ALA A 146 -20.27 54.39 -45.29
#